data_AF-A0A3A5M0U0-F1
#
_entry.id   AF-A0A3A5M0U0-F1
#
_cell.length_a   1.000
_cell.length_b   1.000
_cell.length_c   1.000
_cell.angle_alpha   90.00
_cell.angle_beta   90.00
_cell.angle_gamma   90.00
#
_symmetry.space_group_name_H-M   'P 1'
#
loop_
_entity.id
_entity.type
_entity.pdbx_description
1 polymer ?
#
loop_
_entity_poly.entity_id
_entity_poly.type
_entity_poly.pdbx_seq_one_letter_code
_entity_poly.pdbx_strand_id
1 'polypeptide(L)'
;MAVRCDQMGSIDDAEGRWSGVTAVTLTGDLKPLLAALAEPNDATGGGPCTADMEIVSPLWLVDATGQAILAHYPRNKCAKTKPAVHDALAELSVEETTVLKRTLDVPRAALDSGCAATRALPVKQGTPQSIPSADSSSGVIGALPAPPAPLPDSVLTDTVEMRWCRYTIQAATPEVAEQEGTETFTGVVTLRSGRFVTGGTLDEANSQMVVDAALSTSVAPSCDESATMFLTLSPSQDGHELGTITVELDGCGLLYRNGSETGTLPADVRDMLATQTGT
;
A
#
# COMPACT_ATOMS: atom_id res chain seq x y z
N MET A 1 -20.87 -27.38 11.65
CA MET A 1 -20.14 -26.27 12.32
C MET A 1 -20.32 -25.01 11.49
N ALA A 2 -19.91 -23.85 12.00
CA ALA A 2 -19.84 -22.62 11.23
C ALA A 2 -18.40 -22.10 11.21
N VAL A 3 -17.99 -21.41 10.14
CA VAL A 3 -16.65 -20.80 10.02
C VAL A 3 -16.81 -19.34 9.66
N ARG A 4 -16.34 -18.44 10.52
CA ARG A 4 -16.30 -17.00 10.24
C ARG A 4 -14.91 -16.65 9.70
N CYS A 5 -14.87 -15.96 8.58
CA CYS A 5 -13.62 -15.58 7.91
C CYS A 5 -13.38 -14.07 8.03
N ASP A 6 -12.52 -13.65 8.95
CA ASP A 6 -12.14 -12.26 9.15
C ASP A 6 -11.00 -11.89 8.17
N GLN A 7 -11.26 -10.96 7.24
CA GLN A 7 -10.37 -10.68 6.09
C GLN A 7 -9.11 -9.84 6.42
N MET A 8 -8.92 -9.48 7.69
CA MET A 8 -7.86 -8.56 8.14
C MET A 8 -6.75 -9.30 8.92
N GLY A 9 -6.50 -10.58 8.61
CA GLY A 9 -5.42 -11.33 9.23
C GLY A 9 -4.06 -10.81 8.78
N SER A 10 -3.09 -10.80 9.69
CA SER A 10 -1.67 -10.54 9.40
C SER A 10 -0.81 -11.59 10.08
N ILE A 11 0.19 -12.12 9.38
CA ILE A 11 1.12 -13.12 9.91
C ILE A 11 2.55 -12.72 9.57
N ASP A 12 3.43 -12.71 10.57
CA ASP A 12 4.87 -12.52 10.36
C ASP A 12 5.59 -13.87 10.48
N ASP A 13 6.39 -14.23 9.47
CA ASP A 13 7.18 -15.47 9.46
C ASP A 13 8.50 -15.34 8.69
N ALA A 14 9.22 -16.44 8.47
CA ALA A 14 10.51 -16.41 7.78
C ALA A 14 10.47 -15.80 6.36
N GLU A 15 9.33 -15.80 5.68
CA GLU A 15 9.17 -15.24 4.34
C GLU A 15 8.83 -13.75 4.37
N GLY A 16 8.19 -13.28 5.46
CA GLY A 16 7.91 -11.86 5.71
C GLY A 16 6.59 -11.64 6.43
N ARG A 17 5.93 -10.52 6.14
CA ARG A 17 4.57 -10.19 6.57
C ARG A 17 3.58 -10.54 5.48
N TRP A 18 2.63 -11.38 5.82
CA TRP A 18 1.53 -11.80 4.96
C TRP A 18 0.24 -11.13 5.38
N SER A 19 -0.54 -10.65 4.41
CA SER A 19 -1.99 -10.55 4.60
C SER A 19 -2.60 -11.94 4.58
N GLY A 20 -3.66 -12.11 5.35
CA GLY A 20 -4.34 -13.37 5.50
C GLY A 20 -5.80 -13.24 5.88
N VAL A 21 -6.46 -14.38 5.94
CA VAL A 21 -7.83 -14.52 6.44
C VAL A 21 -7.76 -15.31 7.72
N THR A 22 -8.31 -14.75 8.80
CA THR A 22 -8.48 -15.49 10.05
C THR A 22 -9.78 -16.27 9.97
N ALA A 23 -9.68 -17.59 9.83
CA ALA A 23 -10.81 -18.51 9.89
C ALA A 23 -11.04 -18.91 11.35
N VAL A 24 -12.22 -18.58 11.87
CA VAL A 24 -12.67 -18.94 13.22
C VAL A 24 -13.73 -20.03 13.10
N THR A 25 -13.38 -21.24 13.52
CA THR A 25 -14.30 -22.39 13.56
C THR A 25 -15.15 -22.29 14.83
N LEU A 26 -16.46 -22.23 14.63
CA LEU A 26 -17.49 -22.08 15.65
C LEU A 26 -18.32 -23.36 15.76
N THR A 27 -18.47 -23.85 16.99
CA THR A 27 -19.25 -25.05 17.32
C THR A 27 -20.22 -24.79 18.47
N GLY A 28 -21.16 -25.72 18.67
CA GLY A 28 -22.26 -25.59 19.62
C GLY A 28 -23.60 -25.96 18.99
N ASP A 29 -24.70 -25.52 19.61
CA ASP A 29 -26.03 -25.66 19.02
C ASP A 29 -26.20 -24.64 17.89
N LEU A 30 -26.18 -25.11 16.65
CA LEU A 30 -26.33 -24.26 15.47
C LEU A 30 -27.80 -23.90 15.18
N LYS A 31 -28.78 -24.49 15.86
CA LYS A 31 -30.20 -24.25 15.55
C LYS A 31 -30.60 -22.77 15.64
N PRO A 32 -30.18 -22.00 16.67
CA PRO A 32 -30.49 -20.56 16.73
C PRO A 32 -29.91 -19.79 15.55
N LEU A 33 -28.66 -20.09 15.17
CA LEU A 33 -27.99 -19.47 14.02
C LEU A 33 -28.72 -19.79 12.71
N LEU A 34 -29.06 -21.07 12.49
CA LEU A 34 -29.78 -21.49 11.28
C LEU A 34 -31.17 -20.86 11.20
N ALA A 35 -31.87 -20.72 12.32
CA ALA A 35 -33.15 -20.02 12.38
C ALA A 35 -32.99 -18.53 12.04
N ALA A 36 -31.99 -17.86 12.62
CA ALA A 36 -31.72 -16.45 12.36
C ALA A 36 -31.31 -16.19 10.89
N LEU A 37 -30.52 -17.09 10.28
CA LEU A 37 -30.10 -17.00 8.88
C LEU A 37 -31.24 -17.30 7.89
N ALA A 38 -32.26 -18.05 8.30
CA ALA A 38 -33.42 -18.38 7.47
C ALA A 38 -34.44 -17.25 7.37
N GLU A 39 -34.31 -16.20 8.19
CA GLU A 39 -35.17 -15.02 8.11
C GLU A 39 -35.06 -14.32 6.75
N PRO A 40 -36.17 -13.85 6.16
CA PRO A 40 -36.11 -13.06 4.94
C PRO A 40 -35.46 -11.70 5.19
N ASN A 41 -34.91 -11.10 4.13
CA ASN A 41 -34.58 -9.67 4.15
C ASN A 41 -35.88 -8.86 4.32
N ASP A 42 -35.81 -7.78 5.08
CA ASP A 42 -36.89 -6.80 5.13
C ASP A 42 -37.00 -6.09 3.76
N ALA A 43 -38.20 -5.69 3.39
CA ALA A 43 -38.38 -4.78 2.27
C ALA A 43 -37.68 -3.45 2.56
N THR A 44 -37.08 -2.85 1.53
CA THR A 44 -36.53 -1.49 1.61
C THR A 44 -37.65 -0.52 2.00
N GLY A 45 -37.48 0.21 3.10
CA GLY A 45 -38.51 1.08 3.67
C GLY A 45 -38.00 2.51 3.86
N GLY A 46 -38.93 3.47 3.86
CA GLY A 46 -38.62 4.85 4.24
C GLY A 46 -38.31 4.99 5.74
N GLY A 47 -37.42 5.92 6.08
CA GLY A 47 -37.10 6.27 7.46
C GLY A 47 -35.62 6.60 7.64
N PRO A 48 -35.24 7.24 8.77
CA PRO A 48 -33.84 7.50 9.07
C PRO A 48 -33.10 6.17 9.30
N CYS A 49 -31.97 6.02 8.63
CA CYS A 49 -30.99 4.97 8.89
C CYS A 49 -29.73 5.61 9.47
N THR A 50 -28.98 4.84 10.26
CA THR A 50 -27.67 5.28 10.73
C THR A 50 -26.68 5.34 9.56
N ALA A 51 -25.78 6.32 9.59
CA ALA A 51 -24.81 6.58 8.53
C ALA A 51 -23.51 5.77 8.68
N ASP A 52 -23.48 4.77 9.55
CA ASP A 52 -22.33 3.88 9.72
C ASP A 52 -22.25 2.89 8.56
N MET A 53 -21.05 2.39 8.28
CA MET A 53 -20.82 1.29 7.35
C MET A 53 -20.64 -0.01 8.14
N GLU A 54 -21.42 -1.05 7.81
CA GLU A 54 -21.26 -2.36 8.46
C GLU A 54 -20.39 -3.23 7.55
N ILE A 55 -19.25 -3.68 8.08
CA ILE A 55 -18.40 -4.68 7.42
C ILE A 55 -18.66 -6.00 8.13
N VAL A 56 -19.24 -6.96 7.41
CA VAL A 56 -19.62 -8.27 7.93
C VAL A 56 -18.67 -9.32 7.38
N SER A 57 -18.00 -10.03 8.29
CA SER A 57 -17.14 -11.15 7.91
C SER A 57 -17.95 -12.26 7.23
N PRO A 58 -17.51 -12.80 6.08
CA PRO A 58 -18.14 -13.96 5.46
C PRO A 58 -18.30 -15.13 6.45
N LEU A 59 -19.46 -15.77 6.40
CA LEU A 59 -19.80 -16.92 7.24
C LEU A 59 -20.07 -18.12 6.36
N TRP A 60 -19.41 -19.23 6.67
CA TRP A 60 -19.60 -20.50 6.00
C TRP A 60 -20.29 -21.49 6.93
N LEU A 61 -21.32 -22.17 6.44
CA LEU A 61 -21.92 -23.31 7.13
C LEU A 61 -21.31 -24.58 6.58
N VAL A 62 -20.76 -25.41 7.46
CA VAL A 62 -20.07 -26.65 7.09
C VAL A 62 -20.82 -27.83 7.66
N ASP A 63 -21.25 -28.74 6.79
CA ASP A 63 -21.98 -29.95 7.19
C ASP A 63 -21.05 -31.06 7.70
N ALA A 64 -21.63 -32.21 8.08
CA ALA A 64 -20.87 -33.34 8.62
C ALA A 64 -19.99 -34.06 7.58
N THR A 65 -20.21 -33.81 6.29
CA THR A 65 -19.38 -34.33 5.19
C THR A 65 -18.24 -33.39 4.81
N GLY A 66 -18.19 -32.20 5.42
CA GLY A 66 -17.21 -31.15 5.11
C GLY A 66 -17.64 -30.23 3.96
N GLN A 67 -18.87 -30.35 3.45
CA GLN A 67 -19.37 -29.45 2.42
C GLN A 67 -19.68 -28.08 3.04
N ALA A 68 -19.13 -27.03 2.44
CA ALA A 68 -19.30 -25.65 2.89
C ALA A 68 -20.23 -24.86 1.96
N ILE A 69 -21.13 -24.07 2.54
CA ILE A 69 -21.92 -23.08 1.82
C ILE A 69 -21.72 -21.69 2.42
N LEU A 70 -21.62 -20.67 1.58
CA LEU A 70 -21.56 -19.28 2.03
C LEU A 70 -22.95 -18.85 2.50
N ALA A 71 -23.07 -18.45 3.76
CA ALA A 71 -24.31 -17.98 4.35
C ALA A 71 -24.64 -16.56 3.87
N HIS A 72 -25.89 -16.34 3.49
CA HIS A 72 -26.43 -15.01 3.31
C HIS A 72 -26.86 -14.46 4.67
N TYR A 73 -26.47 -13.22 4.98
CA TYR A 73 -26.93 -12.52 6.17
C TYR A 73 -28.25 -11.80 5.89
N PRO A 74 -29.36 -12.17 6.57
CA PRO A 74 -30.62 -11.44 6.44
C PRO A 74 -30.45 -9.98 6.82
N ARG A 75 -31.01 -9.09 6.00
CA ARG A 75 -30.87 -7.63 6.14
C ARG A 75 -32.16 -6.97 6.59
N ASN A 76 -32.03 -5.91 7.37
CA ASN A 76 -33.13 -5.04 7.75
C ASN A 76 -33.43 -3.99 6.67
N LYS A 77 -34.44 -3.14 6.90
CA LYS A 77 -34.85 -2.08 5.96
C LYS A 77 -33.76 -1.05 5.62
N CYS A 78 -32.70 -0.97 6.43
CA CYS A 78 -31.52 -0.10 6.24
C CYS A 78 -30.35 -0.84 5.56
N ALA A 79 -30.60 -2.03 4.99
CA ALA A 79 -29.60 -2.90 4.39
C ALA A 79 -28.47 -3.37 5.34
N LYS A 80 -28.70 -3.30 6.65
CA LYS A 80 -27.80 -3.81 7.70
C LYS A 80 -28.18 -5.23 8.09
N THR A 81 -27.25 -6.01 8.60
CA THR A 81 -27.52 -7.35 9.12
C THR A 81 -28.53 -7.30 10.27
N LYS A 82 -29.46 -8.24 10.29
CA LYS A 82 -30.39 -8.40 11.42
C LYS A 82 -29.61 -8.86 12.67
N PRO A 83 -29.88 -8.29 13.86
CA PRO A 83 -29.09 -8.54 15.07
C PRO A 83 -29.11 -10.00 15.52
N ALA A 84 -30.20 -10.73 15.27
CA ALA A 84 -30.36 -12.13 15.68
C ALA A 84 -29.24 -13.06 15.18
N VAL A 85 -28.61 -12.76 14.03
CA VAL A 85 -27.46 -13.55 13.56
C VAL A 85 -26.23 -13.30 14.41
N HIS A 86 -25.97 -12.04 14.79
CA HIS A 86 -24.85 -11.67 15.66
C HIS A 86 -25.02 -12.26 17.06
N ASP A 87 -26.24 -12.20 17.60
CA ASP A 87 -26.58 -12.80 18.89
C ASP A 87 -26.34 -14.32 18.88
N ALA A 88 -26.83 -15.02 17.85
CA ALA A 88 -26.64 -16.47 17.72
C ALA A 88 -25.17 -16.85 17.51
N LEU A 89 -24.38 -16.05 16.80
CA LEU A 89 -22.94 -16.28 16.65
C LEU A 89 -22.18 -16.10 17.96
N ALA A 90 -22.60 -15.16 18.82
CA ALA A 90 -21.97 -14.91 20.12
C ALA A 90 -22.20 -16.03 21.14
N GLU A 91 -23.24 -16.85 20.95
CA GLU A 91 -23.53 -18.02 21.78
C GLU A 91 -22.70 -19.26 21.40
N LEU A 92 -22.08 -19.27 20.20
CA LEU A 92 -21.24 -20.37 19.76
C LEU A 92 -19.85 -20.32 20.41
N SER A 93 -19.27 -21.49 20.61
CA SER A 93 -17.90 -21.63 21.13
C SER A 93 -16.90 -21.60 19.98
N VAL A 94 -15.79 -20.89 20.17
CA VAL A 94 -14.63 -20.99 19.29
C VAL A 94 -13.93 -22.31 19.56
N GLU A 95 -13.89 -23.19 18.57
CA GLU A 95 -13.14 -24.45 18.62
C GLU A 95 -11.71 -24.24 18.14
N GLU A 96 -11.54 -23.54 17.03
CA GLU A 96 -10.25 -23.33 16.39
C GLU A 96 -10.20 -21.93 15.75
N THR A 97 -9.00 -21.34 15.76
CA THR A 97 -8.68 -20.15 15.00
C THR A 97 -7.43 -20.42 14.18
N THR A 98 -7.56 -20.31 12.86
CA THR A 98 -6.46 -20.52 11.91
C THR A 98 -6.30 -19.28 11.05
N VAL A 99 -5.07 -18.81 10.87
CA VAL A 99 -4.80 -17.73 9.92
C VAL A 99 -4.27 -18.33 8.62
N LEU A 100 -5.00 -18.09 7.53
CA LEU A 100 -4.65 -18.55 6.20
C LEU A 100 -3.90 -17.44 5.47
N LYS A 101 -2.65 -17.70 5.08
CA LYS A 101 -1.85 -16.78 4.26
C LYS A 101 -2.54 -16.55 2.91
N ARG A 102 -2.60 -15.29 2.46
CA ARG A 102 -3.17 -14.91 1.18
C ARG A 102 -2.12 -14.29 0.26
N THR A 103 -1.57 -13.15 0.66
CA THR A 103 -0.59 -12.41 -0.15
C THR A 103 0.58 -12.01 0.74
N LEU A 104 1.80 -12.15 0.22
CA LEU A 104 2.98 -11.63 0.91
C LEU A 104 3.02 -10.11 0.71
N ASP A 105 2.65 -9.37 1.74
CA ASP A 105 2.57 -7.91 1.69
C ASP A 105 3.96 -7.28 1.80
N VAL A 106 4.81 -7.80 2.70
CA VAL A 106 6.17 -7.31 2.93
C VAL A 106 7.15 -8.48 3.01
N PRO A 107 8.06 -8.65 2.03
CA PRO A 107 9.10 -9.68 2.12
C PRO A 107 9.97 -9.49 3.37
N ARG A 108 10.49 -10.60 3.92
CA ARG A 108 11.36 -10.60 5.11
C ARG A 108 12.56 -9.66 4.93
N ALA A 109 13.23 -9.72 3.77
CA ALA A 109 14.33 -8.82 3.44
C ALA A 109 13.93 -7.33 3.48
N ALA A 110 12.70 -6.97 3.10
CA ALA A 110 12.24 -5.58 3.20
C ALA A 110 12.05 -5.15 4.66
N LEU A 111 11.45 -6.01 5.49
CA LEU A 111 11.30 -5.75 6.93
C LEU A 111 12.66 -5.59 7.61
N ASP A 112 13.60 -6.49 7.33
CA ASP A 112 14.90 -6.54 7.97
C ASP A 112 15.77 -5.34 7.55
N SER A 113 15.62 -4.86 6.31
CA SER A 113 16.29 -3.65 5.82
C SER A 113 15.56 -2.36 6.18
N GLY A 114 14.42 -2.39 6.87
CA GLY A 114 13.63 -1.18 7.18
C GLY A 114 13.04 -0.48 5.94
N CYS A 115 12.81 -1.24 4.87
CA CYS A 115 12.30 -0.78 3.60
C CYS A 115 10.80 -1.06 3.45
N ALA A 116 10.10 -0.21 2.70
CA ALA A 116 8.74 -0.51 2.27
C ALA A 116 8.76 -1.60 1.18
N ALA A 117 7.81 -2.54 1.21
CA ALA A 117 7.71 -3.61 0.21
C ALA A 117 7.42 -3.11 -1.21
N THR A 118 6.64 -2.04 -1.28
CA THR A 118 6.19 -1.41 -2.51
C THR A 118 6.45 0.08 -2.43
N ARG A 119 6.92 0.66 -3.53
CA ARG A 119 7.10 2.11 -3.66
C ARG A 119 6.63 2.57 -5.02
N ALA A 120 6.19 3.81 -5.16
CA ALA A 120 5.83 4.38 -6.45
C ALA A 120 6.91 5.33 -6.94
N LEU A 121 7.26 5.22 -8.24
CA LEU A 121 8.02 6.24 -8.94
C LEU A 121 7.09 7.29 -9.55
N PRO A 122 7.35 8.59 -9.36
CA PRO A 122 6.68 9.63 -10.14
C PRO A 122 7.20 9.60 -11.59
N VAL A 123 6.30 9.44 -12.57
CA VAL A 123 6.66 9.56 -13.99
C VAL A 123 6.18 10.91 -14.52
N LYS A 124 7.08 11.69 -15.12
CA LYS A 124 6.70 12.83 -15.97
C LYS A 124 6.31 12.31 -17.36
N GLN A 125 5.02 12.25 -17.65
CA GLN A 125 4.58 12.31 -19.05
C GLN A 125 4.47 13.78 -19.46
N GLY A 126 5.17 14.14 -20.53
CA GLY A 126 5.41 15.51 -20.96
C GLY A 126 4.15 16.36 -21.04
N THR A 127 4.00 17.28 -20.10
CA THR A 127 3.45 18.63 -20.29
C THR A 127 3.69 19.44 -19.02
N PRO A 128 4.28 20.65 -19.09
CA PRO A 128 4.33 21.53 -17.93
C PRO A 128 2.92 22.02 -17.63
N GLN A 129 2.36 21.63 -16.48
CA GLN A 129 1.14 22.24 -15.96
C GLN A 129 1.48 23.45 -15.09
N SER A 130 0.85 24.58 -15.38
CA SER A 130 0.74 25.72 -14.48
C SER A 130 -0.11 25.31 -13.27
N ILE A 131 0.41 25.54 -12.07
CA ILE A 131 -0.29 25.32 -10.80
C ILE A 131 -1.56 26.17 -10.78
N PRO A 132 -2.76 25.61 -10.53
CA PRO A 132 -3.93 26.42 -10.24
C PRO A 132 -3.72 27.15 -8.89
N SER A 133 -3.81 28.47 -8.91
CA SER A 133 -3.75 29.31 -7.70
C SER A 133 -4.86 28.93 -6.71
N ALA A 134 -4.56 29.12 -5.42
CA ALA A 134 -5.28 28.62 -4.24
C ALA A 134 -6.71 29.15 -4.00
N ASP A 135 -7.40 29.70 -4.99
CA ASP A 135 -8.72 30.35 -4.81
C ASP A 135 -9.88 29.53 -5.41
N SER A 136 -9.88 28.22 -5.22
CA SER A 136 -11.06 27.39 -5.53
C SER A 136 -11.41 26.49 -4.35
N SER A 137 -12.11 27.09 -3.39
CA SER A 137 -12.84 26.34 -2.38
C SER A 137 -14.20 25.92 -2.94
N SER A 138 -14.34 24.64 -3.23
CA SER A 138 -15.64 23.96 -3.26
C SER A 138 -15.45 22.58 -2.66
N GLY A 139 -16.20 22.33 -1.59
CA GLY A 139 -15.96 21.25 -0.64
C GLY A 139 -16.04 19.87 -1.27
N VAL A 140 -14.90 19.19 -1.34
CA VAL A 140 -14.80 17.76 -1.54
C VAL A 140 -14.28 17.15 -0.23
N ILE A 141 -15.05 16.22 0.32
CA ILE A 141 -14.64 15.37 1.44
C ILE A 141 -13.53 14.44 0.91
N GLY A 142 -12.37 14.49 1.54
CA GLY A 142 -11.15 13.83 1.08
C GLY A 142 -10.05 14.83 0.80
N ALA A 143 -9.68 15.64 1.80
CA ALA A 143 -8.42 16.37 1.72
C ALA A 143 -7.32 15.32 1.63
N LEU A 144 -6.69 15.20 0.45
CA LEU A 144 -5.40 14.55 0.33
C LEU A 144 -4.48 15.13 1.42
N PRO A 145 -3.71 14.30 2.14
CA PRO A 145 -2.69 14.82 3.04
C PRO A 145 -1.87 15.86 2.28
N ALA A 146 -1.65 17.03 2.90
CA ALA A 146 -0.74 18.01 2.32
C ALA A 146 0.55 17.29 1.94
N PRO A 147 1.09 17.51 0.72
CA PRO A 147 2.34 16.88 0.34
C PRO A 147 3.38 17.18 1.43
N PRO A 148 4.23 16.20 1.80
CA PRO A 148 5.25 16.42 2.80
C PRO A 148 6.08 17.66 2.41
N ALA A 149 6.38 18.50 3.40
CA ALA A 149 7.18 19.69 3.16
C ALA A 149 8.50 19.32 2.46
N PRO A 150 8.97 20.12 1.50
CA PRO A 150 10.25 19.86 0.86
C PRO A 150 11.34 19.82 1.93
N LEU A 151 12.20 18.80 1.82
CA LEU A 151 13.43 18.68 2.60
C LEU A 151 14.25 19.98 2.41
N PRO A 152 14.56 20.77 3.43
CA PRO A 152 15.45 21.92 3.26
C PRO A 152 16.91 21.48 3.09
N ASP A 153 17.69 22.20 2.29
CA ASP A 153 19.09 21.86 1.96
C ASP A 153 19.96 21.73 3.21
N SER A 154 19.73 22.60 4.19
CA SER A 154 20.44 22.61 5.47
C SER A 154 20.22 21.33 6.30
N VAL A 155 19.14 20.60 6.07
CA VAL A 155 18.86 19.34 6.77
C VAL A 155 19.58 18.18 6.07
N LEU A 156 19.79 18.26 4.76
CA LEU A 156 20.45 17.20 4.01
C LEU A 156 21.97 17.19 4.24
N THR A 157 22.59 18.34 4.52
CA THR A 157 24.03 18.45 4.82
C THR A 157 24.44 17.84 6.16
N ASP A 158 23.50 17.64 7.09
CA ASP A 158 23.76 17.06 8.40
C ASP A 158 23.44 15.53 8.43
N THR A 159 23.31 14.91 7.26
CA THR A 159 23.01 13.48 7.13
C THR A 159 24.19 12.64 7.60
N VAL A 160 23.95 11.73 8.54
CA VAL A 160 24.99 10.83 9.09
C VAL A 160 24.88 9.43 8.48
N GLU A 161 23.66 9.00 8.16
CA GLU A 161 23.39 7.67 7.61
C GLU A 161 22.36 7.76 6.48
N MET A 162 22.52 6.94 5.45
CA MET A 162 21.57 6.86 4.35
C MET A 162 21.14 5.42 4.12
N ARG A 163 19.87 5.12 4.41
CA ARG A 163 19.26 3.84 4.06
C ARG A 163 18.87 3.84 2.59
N TRP A 164 19.11 2.75 1.88
CA TRP A 164 18.69 2.57 0.50
C TRP A 164 17.79 1.35 0.35
N CYS A 165 16.81 1.46 -0.52
CA CYS A 165 15.87 0.39 -0.87
C CYS A 165 15.76 0.32 -2.40
N ARG A 166 16.07 -0.84 -2.97
CA ARG A 166 16.05 -1.08 -4.42
C ARG A 166 14.75 -1.71 -4.85
N TYR A 167 14.23 -1.23 -5.97
CA TYR A 167 12.97 -1.67 -6.55
C TYR A 167 13.12 -1.94 -8.05
N THR A 168 12.34 -2.90 -8.53
CA THR A 168 12.11 -3.13 -9.97
C THR A 168 10.69 -2.74 -10.32
N ILE A 169 10.50 -2.07 -11.45
CA ILE A 169 9.17 -1.75 -11.97
C ILE A 169 8.64 -2.96 -12.72
N GLN A 170 7.50 -3.48 -12.28
CA GLN A 170 6.80 -4.49 -13.07
C GLN A 170 6.12 -3.80 -14.26
N ALA A 171 6.37 -4.29 -15.47
CA ALA A 171 5.61 -3.85 -16.63
C ALA A 171 4.12 -4.14 -16.38
N ALA A 172 3.24 -3.17 -16.65
CA ALA A 172 1.81 -3.37 -16.51
C ALA A 172 1.38 -4.53 -17.42
N THR A 173 0.92 -5.64 -16.82
CA THR A 173 0.29 -6.72 -17.57
C THR A 173 -1.08 -6.22 -18.05
N PRO A 174 -1.41 -6.34 -19.35
CA PRO A 174 -2.65 -5.76 -19.90
C PRO A 174 -3.96 -6.31 -19.30
N GLU A 175 -3.93 -7.40 -18.52
CA GLU A 175 -5.12 -8.03 -17.92
C GLU A 175 -5.66 -7.33 -16.66
N VAL A 176 -4.92 -6.43 -16.01
CA VAL A 176 -5.38 -5.75 -14.77
C VAL A 176 -5.99 -4.36 -15.03
N ALA A 177 -5.88 -3.86 -16.27
CA ALA A 177 -6.34 -2.53 -16.65
C ALA A 177 -7.87 -2.36 -16.67
N GLU A 178 -8.67 -3.43 -16.52
CA GLU A 178 -10.13 -3.35 -16.56
C GLU A 178 -10.80 -3.30 -15.17
N GLN A 179 -10.06 -3.44 -14.05
CA GLN A 179 -10.67 -3.46 -12.71
C GLN A 179 -10.46 -2.21 -11.86
N GLU A 180 -9.52 -1.34 -12.21
CA GLU A 180 -9.44 0.01 -11.63
C GLU A 180 -10.03 0.98 -12.65
N GLY A 181 -11.24 1.49 -12.36
CA GLY A 181 -11.91 2.47 -13.19
C GLY A 181 -10.94 3.58 -13.58
N THR A 182 -10.58 3.59 -14.87
CA THR A 182 -9.68 4.57 -15.45
C THR A 182 -10.42 5.90 -15.54
N GLU A 183 -10.60 6.58 -14.41
CA GLU A 183 -10.90 8.01 -14.43
C GLU A 183 -9.65 8.71 -14.94
N THR A 184 -9.67 9.04 -16.23
CA THR A 184 -8.61 9.78 -16.89
C THR A 184 -8.69 11.23 -16.42
N PHE A 185 -8.10 11.52 -15.26
CA PHE A 185 -7.87 12.89 -14.86
C PHE A 185 -6.73 13.46 -15.72
N THR A 186 -7.08 14.41 -16.59
CA THR A 186 -6.10 15.24 -17.32
C THR A 186 -5.20 15.97 -16.31
N GLY A 187 -3.93 15.56 -16.20
CA GLY A 187 -2.94 16.14 -15.27
C GLY A 187 -2.35 15.18 -14.23
N VAL A 188 -2.69 13.89 -14.26
CA VAL A 188 -2.20 12.94 -13.25
C VAL A 188 -0.79 12.45 -13.56
N VAL A 189 0.12 12.68 -12.60
CA VAL A 189 1.42 11.99 -12.52
C VAL A 189 1.15 10.49 -12.56
N THR A 190 1.58 9.81 -13.62
CA THR A 190 1.45 8.36 -13.68
C THR A 190 2.42 7.77 -12.67
N LEU A 191 1.90 7.04 -11.69
CA LEU A 191 2.71 6.33 -10.69
C LEU A 191 2.95 4.92 -11.19
N ARG A 192 4.21 4.49 -11.21
CA ARG A 192 4.56 3.07 -11.44
C ARG A 192 4.95 2.43 -10.12
N SER A 193 4.29 1.32 -9.79
CA SER A 193 4.62 0.54 -8.59
C SER A 193 5.90 -0.27 -8.83
N GLY A 194 6.82 -0.15 -7.88
CA GLY A 194 8.05 -0.92 -7.79
C GLY A 194 7.94 -2.03 -6.75
N ARG A 195 8.44 -3.21 -7.10
CA ARG A 195 8.60 -4.36 -6.21
C ARG A 195 9.98 -4.32 -5.57
N PHE A 196 10.04 -4.43 -4.24
CA PHE A 196 11.29 -4.49 -3.50
C PHE A 196 12.18 -5.65 -3.96
N VAL A 197 13.48 -5.37 -4.08
CA VAL A 197 14.53 -6.33 -4.43
C VAL A 197 15.44 -6.57 -3.22
N THR A 198 16.08 -5.51 -2.74
CA THR A 198 17.06 -5.56 -1.64
C THR A 198 17.21 -4.16 -1.02
N GLY A 199 17.79 -4.07 0.17
CA GLY A 199 17.98 -2.82 0.88
C GLY A 199 19.10 -2.90 1.90
N GLY A 200 19.65 -1.75 2.27
CA GLY A 200 20.77 -1.65 3.20
C GLY A 200 21.08 -0.20 3.56
N THR A 201 22.31 0.05 4.01
CA THR A 201 22.83 1.39 4.29
C THR A 201 24.02 1.69 3.37
N LEU A 202 24.16 2.96 3.01
CA LEU A 202 25.39 3.48 2.39
C LEU A 202 26.36 3.86 3.50
N ASP A 203 27.65 3.73 3.23
CA ASP A 203 28.68 4.34 4.08
C ASP A 203 28.64 5.88 3.98
N GLU A 204 29.37 6.55 4.88
CA GLU A 204 29.39 8.02 4.98
C GLU A 204 29.87 8.69 3.68
N ALA A 205 30.90 8.14 3.02
CA ALA A 205 31.45 8.70 1.79
C ALA A 205 30.45 8.64 0.63
N ASN A 206 29.81 7.48 0.45
CA ASN A 206 28.80 7.27 -0.59
C ASN A 206 27.51 8.05 -0.28
N SER A 207 27.14 8.18 1.01
CA SER A 207 26.04 9.04 1.45
C SER A 207 26.29 10.49 1.07
N GLN A 208 27.51 11.01 1.32
CA GLN A 208 27.88 12.38 0.97
C GLN A 208 27.83 12.61 -0.55
N MET A 209 28.29 11.66 -1.36
CA MET A 209 28.20 11.76 -2.83
C MET A 209 26.75 11.92 -3.31
N VAL A 210 25.80 11.20 -2.70
CA VAL A 210 24.37 11.34 -3.03
C VAL A 210 23.83 12.70 -2.59
N VAL A 211 24.20 13.16 -1.39
CA VAL A 211 23.79 14.48 -0.88
C VAL A 211 24.29 15.57 -1.81
N ASP A 212 25.56 15.54 -2.19
CA ASP A 212 26.16 16.51 -3.11
C ASP A 212 25.44 16.51 -4.47
N ALA A 213 25.11 15.33 -5.00
CA ALA A 213 24.32 15.19 -6.23
C ALA A 213 22.91 15.76 -6.08
N ALA A 214 22.23 15.48 -4.98
CA ALA A 214 20.88 15.96 -4.70
C ALA A 214 20.81 17.47 -4.46
N LEU A 215 21.88 18.07 -3.95
CA LEU A 215 22.04 19.52 -3.79
C LEU A 215 22.49 20.19 -5.09
N SER A 216 23.17 19.46 -5.98
CA SER A 216 23.55 19.97 -7.29
C SER A 216 22.33 20.04 -8.22
N THR A 217 21.72 21.22 -8.32
CA THR A 217 20.59 21.42 -9.22
C THR A 217 21.08 21.38 -10.68
N SER A 218 20.90 20.24 -11.35
CA SER A 218 21.05 20.14 -12.80
C SER A 218 19.67 19.90 -13.43
N VAL A 219 19.30 20.73 -14.41
CA VAL A 219 18.05 20.53 -15.15
C VAL A 219 18.11 19.17 -15.83
N ALA A 220 17.16 18.29 -15.53
CA ALA A 220 17.06 16.99 -16.15
C ALA A 220 16.98 17.11 -17.70
N PRO A 221 17.80 16.38 -18.46
CA PRO A 221 17.68 16.37 -19.92
C PRO A 221 16.33 15.77 -20.33
N SER A 222 15.83 16.14 -21.51
CA SER A 222 14.69 15.46 -22.12
C SER A 222 15.10 14.03 -22.45
N CYS A 223 14.39 13.06 -21.88
CA CYS A 223 14.63 11.64 -22.08
C CYS A 223 13.30 10.90 -21.98
N ASP A 224 13.09 9.96 -22.90
CA ASP A 224 11.86 9.17 -23.02
C ASP A 224 12.06 7.69 -22.63
N GLU A 225 13.24 7.34 -22.11
CA GLU A 225 13.52 5.98 -21.63
C GLU A 225 12.79 5.72 -20.30
N SER A 226 12.03 4.64 -20.24
CA SER A 226 11.41 4.22 -18.98
C SER A 226 12.42 3.51 -18.10
N ALA A 227 12.62 3.99 -16.88
CA ALA A 227 13.34 3.25 -15.87
C ALA A 227 12.66 1.89 -15.60
N THR A 228 13.44 0.83 -15.41
CA THR A 228 12.96 -0.46 -14.92
C THR A 228 13.44 -0.73 -13.49
N MET A 229 14.39 0.06 -13.00
CA MET A 229 14.97 -0.05 -11.67
C MET A 229 15.20 1.31 -11.04
N PHE A 230 14.93 1.40 -9.73
CA PHE A 230 15.17 2.61 -8.96
C PHE A 230 15.54 2.31 -7.52
N LEU A 231 16.15 3.29 -6.86
CA LEU A 231 16.34 3.30 -5.42
C LEU A 231 15.44 4.35 -4.79
N THR A 232 15.00 4.08 -3.57
CA THR A 232 14.67 5.13 -2.62
C THR A 232 15.72 5.20 -1.55
N LEU A 233 16.21 6.41 -1.30
CA LEU A 233 17.24 6.75 -0.35
C LEU A 233 16.59 7.58 0.76
N SER A 234 16.75 7.13 1.99
CA SER A 234 16.17 7.72 3.19
C SER A 234 17.32 8.23 4.07
N PRO A 235 17.77 9.49 3.89
CA PRO A 235 18.73 10.12 4.79
C PRO A 235 18.17 10.20 6.22
N SER A 236 19.03 9.96 7.20
CA SER A 236 18.68 10.06 8.61
C SER A 236 19.76 10.75 9.44
N GLN A 237 19.31 11.43 10.50
CA GLN A 237 20.13 12.05 11.53
C GLN A 237 19.56 11.67 12.90
N ASP A 238 20.42 11.20 13.81
CA ASP A 238 20.03 10.78 15.16
C ASP A 238 18.82 9.81 15.16
N GLY A 239 18.78 8.89 14.20
CA GLY A 239 17.70 7.91 14.03
C GLY A 239 16.39 8.46 13.44
N HIS A 240 16.32 9.74 13.08
CA HIS A 240 15.16 10.37 12.47
C HIS A 240 15.33 10.46 10.95
N GLU A 241 14.36 9.94 10.19
CA GLU A 241 14.35 10.06 8.73
C GLU A 241 14.00 11.50 8.33
N LEU A 242 14.87 12.09 7.50
CA LEU A 242 14.77 13.50 7.11
C LEU A 242 13.83 13.66 5.90
N GLY A 243 13.72 12.60 5.08
CA GLY A 243 12.79 12.51 3.96
C GLY A 243 13.24 11.44 2.96
N THR A 244 12.80 11.53 1.71
CA THR A 244 13.17 10.56 0.69
C THR A 244 13.72 11.23 -0.57
N ILE A 245 14.80 10.65 -1.09
CA ILE A 245 15.30 10.87 -2.44
C ILE A 245 15.00 9.61 -3.25
N THR A 246 14.48 9.75 -4.45
CA THR A 246 14.25 8.62 -5.37
C THR A 246 15.14 8.79 -6.59
N VAL A 247 15.86 7.74 -6.98
CA VAL A 247 16.80 7.80 -8.10
C VAL A 247 16.60 6.64 -9.06
N GLU A 248 16.64 6.92 -10.36
CA GLU A 248 16.61 5.90 -11.40
C GLU A 248 18.01 5.30 -11.59
N LEU A 249 18.12 3.98 -11.50
CA LEU A 249 19.39 3.26 -11.72
C LEU A 249 19.62 2.94 -13.21
N ASP A 250 18.56 2.99 -14.00
CA ASP A 250 18.55 2.83 -15.45
C ASP A 250 17.65 3.90 -16.10
N GLY A 251 17.40 3.80 -17.40
CA GLY A 251 16.63 4.80 -18.14
C GLY A 251 17.28 6.18 -18.08
N CYS A 252 16.49 7.20 -17.72
CA CYS A 252 16.89 8.59 -17.80
C CYS A 252 17.84 9.06 -16.68
N GLY A 253 18.08 8.23 -15.65
CA GLY A 253 18.96 8.59 -14.54
C GLY A 253 18.43 9.81 -13.80
N LEU A 254 17.12 9.87 -13.54
CA LEU A 254 16.50 10.99 -12.86
C LEU A 254 16.67 10.87 -11.34
N LEU A 255 16.86 12.02 -10.69
CA LEU A 255 16.86 12.18 -9.25
C LEU A 255 15.65 13.01 -8.84
N TYR A 256 14.85 12.50 -7.92
CA TYR A 256 13.66 13.15 -7.39
C TYR A 256 13.81 13.38 -5.89
N ARG A 257 13.63 14.63 -5.47
CA ARG A 257 13.60 15.00 -4.06
C ARG A 257 12.18 15.39 -3.68
N ASN A 258 11.61 14.69 -2.68
CA ASN A 258 10.29 14.94 -2.07
C ASN A 258 9.34 15.87 -2.86
N GLY A 259 8.86 15.39 -4.02
CA GLY A 259 7.64 15.90 -4.67
C GLY A 259 7.73 17.17 -5.53
N SER A 260 8.88 17.81 -5.77
CA SER A 260 8.89 18.99 -6.66
C SER A 260 10.10 19.18 -7.55
N GLU A 261 11.29 18.71 -7.16
CA GLU A 261 12.50 18.93 -7.95
C GLU A 261 13.00 17.63 -8.58
N THR A 262 12.99 17.62 -9.92
CA THR A 262 13.60 16.57 -10.74
C THR A 262 14.94 17.09 -11.24
N GLY A 263 16.02 16.43 -10.84
CA GLY A 263 17.38 16.69 -11.32
C GLY A 263 17.94 15.53 -12.13
N THR A 264 19.12 15.72 -12.70
CA THR A 264 19.90 14.62 -13.29
C THR A 264 20.74 13.95 -12.21
N LEU A 265 20.74 12.63 -12.15
CA LEU A 265 21.69 11.86 -11.36
C LEU A 265 23.04 11.82 -12.10
N PRO A 266 24.14 12.33 -11.52
CA PRO A 266 25.46 12.22 -12.12
C PRO A 266 25.84 10.76 -12.40
N ALA A 267 26.47 10.50 -13.54
CA ALA A 267 26.73 9.13 -14.01
C ALA A 267 27.64 8.34 -13.06
N ASP A 268 28.64 9.01 -12.48
CA ASP A 268 29.53 8.44 -11.46
C ASP A 268 28.78 8.05 -10.19
N VAL A 269 27.83 8.88 -9.72
CA VAL A 269 26.97 8.55 -8.58
C VAL A 269 26.03 7.40 -8.92
N ARG A 270 25.46 7.38 -10.13
CA ARG A 270 24.61 6.26 -10.59
C ARG A 270 25.37 4.95 -10.64
N ASP A 271 26.58 4.94 -11.19
CA ASP A 271 27.41 3.73 -11.32
C ASP A 271 27.85 3.22 -9.94
N MET A 272 28.18 4.15 -9.01
CA MET A 272 28.43 3.83 -7.61
C MET A 272 27.22 3.15 -6.97
N LEU A 273 26.03 3.75 -7.10
CA LEU A 273 24.80 3.21 -6.52
C LEU A 273 24.44 1.86 -7.14
N ALA A 274 24.57 1.69 -8.46
CA ALA A 274 24.30 0.44 -9.14
C ALA A 274 25.24 -0.69 -8.67
N THR A 275 26.51 -0.36 -8.43
CA THR A 275 27.52 -1.31 -7.92
C THR A 275 27.25 -1.70 -6.47
N GLN A 276 27.05 -0.71 -5.59
CA GLN A 276 26.83 -0.93 -4.15
C GLN A 276 25.50 -1.65 -3.85
N THR A 277 24.48 -1.43 -4.67
CA THR A 277 23.14 -2.01 -4.48
C THR A 277 22.86 -3.22 -5.38
N GLY A 278 23.88 -3.71 -6.10
CA GLY A 278 23.82 -4.74 -7.13
C GLY A 278 23.69 -6.19 -6.66
N THR A 279 23.74 -6.42 -5.35
CA THR A 279 23.85 -7.75 -4.73
C THR A 279 22.53 -8.35 -4.34
#